data_AF-A0A351SM63-F1
#
_entry.id   AF-A0A351SM63-F1
#
_cell.length_a   1.000
_cell.length_b   1.000
_cell.length_c   1.000
_cell.angle_alpha   90.00
_cell.angle_beta   90.00
_cell.angle_gamma   90.00
#
_symmetry.space_group_name_H-M   'P 1'
#
loop_
_entity.id
_entity.type
_entity.pdbx_description
1 polymer ?
#
loop_
_entity_poly.entity_id
_entity_poly.type
_entity_poly.pdbx_seq_one_letter_code
_entity_poly.pdbx_strand_id
1 'polypeptide(L)'
;MFSYRSLLKQSLNIAWKHKYLWFFGLFASLTAAGGSWEYHLLFGNLNRNLVNNLYSRLGDILAFGDFLKNLWQGIISLFQYDFWTILNVLSVLIVTAVLILFIVWLAVSSQASLVDSVKKILNLKKKILPLSVRDGLTVGHRHFWPVLCLNILTKAIIVGLLFIVCLPLLLMVIQGGTILTIVYIVLFVIFVPLAAGLSLMVKYAIAYQVLDDYSFVASLEKGWKLFKKHWLVSLETAVILFLVNFLVGLALLLLIGVFLLPLLLLGILFELGGLVILTMFLAIVLIIFIGSFLTTFQISAWTGLFLQLSETNVLAKLERLFRRRQ
;
A
#
# COMPACT_ATOMS: atom_id res chain seq x y z
N MET A 1 -5.31 -20.68 21.65
CA MET A 1 -6.52 -20.63 20.79
C MET A 1 -6.47 -19.38 19.92
N PHE A 2 -6.38 -19.53 18.60
CA PHE A 2 -6.44 -18.39 17.67
C PHE A 2 -7.80 -17.71 17.75
N SER A 3 -7.79 -16.41 18.04
CA SER A 3 -8.97 -15.54 18.05
C SER A 3 -8.61 -14.24 17.35
N TYR A 4 -9.30 -13.92 16.25
CA TYR A 4 -9.12 -12.68 15.50
C TYR A 4 -9.19 -11.44 16.41
N ARG A 5 -10.08 -11.47 17.41
CA ARG A 5 -10.18 -10.40 18.40
C ARG A 5 -8.89 -10.20 19.18
N SER A 6 -8.20 -11.29 19.54
CA SER A 6 -6.92 -11.21 20.24
C SER A 6 -5.83 -10.63 19.34
N LEU A 7 -5.78 -11.08 18.08
CA LEU A 7 -4.82 -10.56 17.10
C LEU A 7 -5.02 -9.05 16.88
N LEU A 8 -6.25 -8.62 16.57
CA LEU A 8 -6.55 -7.21 16.34
C LEU A 8 -6.32 -6.36 17.60
N LYS A 9 -6.73 -6.84 18.78
CA LYS A 9 -6.47 -6.12 20.04
C LYS A 9 -4.98 -6.00 20.33
N GLN A 10 -4.19 -7.04 20.00
CA GLN A 10 -2.75 -7.02 20.16
C GLN A 10 -2.10 -6.03 19.18
N SER A 11 -2.46 -6.07 17.90
CA SER A 11 -1.98 -5.13 16.88
C SER A 11 -2.36 -3.68 17.20
N LEU A 12 -3.57 -3.46 17.70
CA LEU A 12 -4.03 -2.14 18.16
C LEU A 12 -3.22 -1.65 19.35
N ASN A 13 -2.97 -2.53 20.32
CA ASN A 13 -2.17 -2.21 21.50
C ASN A 13 -0.71 -1.90 21.13
N ILE A 14 -0.15 -2.60 20.13
CA ILE A 14 1.19 -2.31 19.59
C ILE A 14 1.20 -0.92 18.95
N ALA A 15 0.26 -0.66 18.04
CA ALA A 15 0.15 0.63 17.37
C ALA A 15 -0.07 1.78 18.36
N TRP A 16 -0.86 1.59 19.42
CA TRP A 16 -1.16 2.66 20.38
C TRP A 16 -0.03 2.92 21.38
N LYS A 17 0.59 1.87 21.93
CA LYS A 17 1.60 2.01 22.98
C LYS A 17 2.98 2.40 22.45
N HIS A 18 3.31 2.00 21.24
CA HIS A 18 4.65 2.21 20.66
C HIS A 18 4.61 3.31 19.58
N LYS A 19 4.45 4.57 20.01
CA LYS A 19 4.33 5.73 19.10
C LYS A 19 5.55 5.93 18.19
N TYR A 20 6.73 5.43 18.56
CA TYR A 20 7.89 5.47 17.67
C TYR A 20 7.66 4.67 16.37
N LEU A 21 6.79 3.65 16.38
CA LEU A 21 6.41 2.90 15.19
C LEU A 21 5.62 3.75 14.19
N TRP A 22 5.06 4.89 14.59
CA TRP A 22 4.32 5.78 13.70
C TRP A 22 5.27 6.49 12.72
N PHE A 23 6.51 6.76 13.12
CA PHE A 23 7.52 7.25 12.19
C PHE A 23 7.70 6.24 11.04
N PHE A 24 7.90 4.97 11.38
CA PHE A 24 7.99 3.92 10.37
C PHE A 24 6.66 3.68 9.64
N GLY A 25 5.52 3.82 10.34
CA GLY A 25 4.17 3.69 9.77
C GLY A 25 3.91 4.72 8.68
N LEU A 26 4.35 5.96 8.89
CA LEU A 26 4.22 7.06 7.93
C LEU A 26 4.95 6.73 6.63
N PHE A 27 6.23 6.36 6.71
CA PHE A 27 7.02 6.05 5.52
C PHE A 27 6.62 4.71 4.88
N ALA A 28 6.31 3.69 5.68
CA ALA A 28 5.77 2.43 5.17
C ALA A 28 4.38 2.63 4.53
N SER A 29 3.64 3.68 4.89
CA SER A 29 2.39 3.99 4.21
C SER A 29 2.63 4.41 2.77
N LEU A 30 3.82 4.91 2.39
CA LEU A 30 4.11 5.25 1.00
C LEU A 30 4.28 3.98 0.13
N THR A 31 4.82 2.90 0.71
CA THR A 31 4.88 1.60 0.02
C THR A 31 3.53 0.88 0.02
N ALA A 32 2.82 0.93 1.16
CA ALA A 32 1.51 0.28 1.35
C ALA A 32 0.34 1.02 0.66
N ALA A 33 0.31 2.35 0.66
CA ALA A 33 -0.64 3.19 -0.09
C ALA A 33 -0.40 3.11 -1.60
N GLY A 34 0.74 2.57 -2.05
CA GLY A 34 0.86 2.11 -3.43
C GLY A 34 -0.12 0.97 -3.79
N GLY A 35 -0.86 0.39 -2.82
CA GLY A 35 -1.99 -0.51 -3.07
C GLY A 35 -3.34 0.21 -3.24
N SER A 36 -3.46 1.50 -2.90
CA SER A 36 -4.69 2.27 -3.19
C SER A 36 -4.81 2.67 -4.66
N TRP A 37 -3.71 2.61 -5.42
CA TRP A 37 -3.76 2.71 -6.88
C TRP A 37 -4.62 1.60 -7.49
N GLU A 38 -4.52 0.37 -6.99
CA GLU A 38 -5.28 -0.79 -7.46
C GLU A 38 -6.79 -0.59 -7.23
N TYR A 39 -7.18 -0.07 -6.06
CA TYR A 39 -8.57 0.27 -5.78
C TYR A 39 -9.06 1.48 -6.58
N HIS A 40 -8.20 2.48 -6.83
CA HIS A 40 -8.56 3.61 -7.68
C HIS A 40 -8.83 3.17 -9.12
N LEU A 41 -8.03 2.22 -9.64
CA LEU A 41 -8.23 1.59 -10.95
C LEU A 41 -9.55 0.79 -11.02
N LEU A 42 -9.94 0.09 -9.95
CA LEU A 42 -11.16 -0.72 -9.92
C LEU A 42 -12.44 0.10 -9.64
N PHE A 43 -12.41 1.04 -8.69
CA PHE A 43 -13.59 1.75 -8.18
C PHE A 43 -13.80 3.14 -8.77
N GLY A 44 -12.76 3.79 -9.33
CA GLY A 44 -12.92 5.06 -10.06
C GLY A 44 -13.83 4.96 -11.29
N ASN A 45 -14.09 3.73 -11.73
CA ASN A 45 -14.91 3.36 -12.87
C ASN A 45 -16.43 3.33 -12.57
N LEU A 46 -16.84 3.36 -11.29
CA LEU A 46 -18.25 3.25 -10.91
C LEU A 46 -19.03 4.57 -11.00
N ASN A 47 -18.36 5.72 -11.09
CA ASN A 47 -18.99 7.02 -10.81
C ASN A 47 -19.31 7.90 -12.05
N ARG A 48 -19.37 7.35 -13.27
CA ARG A 48 -20.01 7.88 -14.51
C ARG A 48 -19.23 7.41 -15.75
N ASN A 49 -19.94 6.90 -16.77
CA ASN A 49 -19.41 6.49 -18.08
C ASN A 49 -18.10 5.68 -18.04
N LEU A 50 -18.22 4.39 -17.71
CA LEU A 50 -17.15 3.38 -17.75
C LEU A 50 -16.23 3.51 -18.97
N VAL A 51 -16.80 3.79 -20.15
CA VAL A 51 -16.06 3.86 -21.42
C VAL A 51 -15.21 5.14 -21.54
N ASN A 52 -15.75 6.30 -21.17
CA ASN A 52 -15.03 7.58 -21.31
C ASN A 52 -13.90 7.73 -20.30
N ASN A 53 -14.09 7.22 -19.07
CA ASN A 53 -13.07 7.29 -18.02
C ASN A 53 -11.94 6.26 -18.20
N LEU A 54 -12.19 5.14 -18.90
CA LEU A 54 -11.13 4.19 -19.26
C LEU A 54 -10.25 4.74 -20.39
N TYR A 55 -10.84 5.44 -21.36
CA TYR A 55 -10.09 6.13 -22.42
C TYR A 55 -9.18 7.23 -21.86
N SER A 56 -9.68 8.03 -20.91
CA SER A 56 -8.85 9.04 -20.24
C SER A 56 -7.75 8.42 -19.39
N ARG A 57 -7.96 7.25 -18.78
CA ARG A 57 -6.98 6.57 -17.91
C ARG A 57 -5.93 5.75 -18.66
N LEU A 58 -6.28 5.18 -19.81
CA LEU A 58 -5.29 4.70 -20.76
C LEU A 58 -4.53 5.87 -21.36
N GLY A 59 -5.21 7.00 -21.56
CA GLY A 59 -4.60 8.31 -21.75
C GLY A 59 -3.61 8.65 -20.64
N ASP A 60 -3.90 8.40 -19.36
CA ASP A 60 -2.99 8.66 -18.23
C ASP A 60 -1.77 7.72 -18.20
N ILE A 61 -1.94 6.44 -18.58
CA ILE A 61 -0.83 5.48 -18.71
C ILE A 61 0.04 5.82 -19.92
N LEU A 62 -0.59 6.18 -21.05
CA LEU A 62 0.10 6.77 -22.20
C LEU A 62 0.70 8.13 -21.85
N ALA A 63 0.13 8.87 -20.90
CA ALA A 63 0.64 10.13 -20.38
C ALA A 63 1.84 9.93 -19.46
N PHE A 64 2.07 8.73 -18.92
CA PHE A 64 3.40 8.39 -18.37
C PHE A 64 4.43 8.27 -19.50
N GLY A 65 4.03 7.71 -20.65
CA GLY A 65 4.81 7.77 -21.89
C GLY A 65 5.03 9.21 -22.37
N ASP A 66 4.01 10.05 -22.36
CA ASP A 66 4.14 11.47 -22.70
C ASP A 66 4.95 12.23 -21.66
N PHE A 67 4.85 11.89 -20.37
CA PHE A 67 5.70 12.43 -19.32
C PHE A 67 7.17 12.06 -19.57
N LEU A 68 7.48 10.79 -19.85
CA LEU A 68 8.83 10.35 -20.20
C LEU A 68 9.33 11.03 -21.47
N LYS A 69 8.47 11.16 -22.49
CA LYS A 69 8.77 11.85 -23.74
C LYS A 69 9.01 13.34 -23.51
N ASN A 70 8.19 14.00 -22.70
CA ASN A 70 8.31 15.43 -22.35
C ASN A 70 9.51 15.67 -21.44
N LEU A 71 9.84 14.75 -20.53
CA LEU A 71 11.08 14.77 -19.77
C LEU A 71 12.28 14.65 -20.70
N TRP A 72 12.26 13.70 -21.64
CA TRP A 72 13.34 13.48 -22.59
C TRP A 72 13.52 14.67 -23.52
N GLN A 73 12.42 15.20 -24.07
CA GLN A 73 12.41 16.42 -24.88
C GLN A 73 12.84 17.63 -24.08
N GLY A 74 12.41 17.74 -22.81
CA GLY A 74 12.88 18.74 -21.86
C GLY A 74 14.39 18.68 -21.68
N ILE A 75 14.94 17.50 -21.39
CA ILE A 75 16.39 17.27 -21.25
C ILE A 75 17.15 17.65 -22.53
N ILE A 76 16.64 17.27 -23.71
CA ILE A 76 17.25 17.65 -24.99
C ILE A 76 17.20 19.17 -25.19
N SER A 77 16.06 19.80 -24.87
CA SER A 77 15.89 21.25 -25.00
C SER A 77 16.80 22.03 -24.06
N LEU A 78 17.22 21.46 -22.92
CA LEU A 78 18.18 22.10 -22.01
C LEU A 78 19.50 22.42 -22.69
N PHE A 79 19.95 21.60 -23.66
CA PHE A 79 21.19 21.84 -24.40
C PHE A 79 21.14 23.06 -25.33
N GLN A 80 19.99 23.71 -25.49
CA GLN A 80 19.82 24.94 -26.26
C GLN A 80 19.92 26.22 -25.39
N TYR A 81 19.98 26.08 -24.07
CA TYR A 81 20.05 27.22 -23.14
C TYR A 81 21.48 27.53 -22.71
N ASP A 82 21.67 28.71 -22.10
CA ASP A 82 22.94 29.13 -21.52
C ASP A 82 23.45 28.14 -20.45
N PHE A 83 24.78 28.05 -20.33
CA PHE A 83 25.47 27.17 -19.38
C PHE A 83 24.92 27.27 -17.94
N TRP A 84 24.62 28.49 -17.48
CA TRP A 84 24.09 28.73 -16.14
C TRP A 84 22.68 28.15 -15.93
N THR A 85 21.82 28.24 -16.95
CA THR A 85 20.47 27.66 -16.92
C THR A 85 20.53 26.14 -16.88
N ILE A 86 21.40 25.54 -17.69
CA ILE A 86 21.65 24.09 -17.68
C ILE A 86 22.08 23.62 -16.30
N LEU A 87 23.07 24.30 -15.70
CA LEU A 87 23.59 23.93 -14.38
C LEU A 87 22.53 24.04 -13.28
N ASN A 88 21.70 25.09 -13.30
CA ASN A 88 20.60 25.25 -12.34
C ASN A 88 19.54 24.16 -12.49
N VAL A 89 19.09 23.86 -13.71
CA VAL A 89 18.07 22.82 -13.94
C VAL A 89 18.61 21.44 -13.58
N LEU A 90 19.86 21.12 -13.95
CA LEU A 90 20.49 19.85 -13.57
C LEU A 90 20.64 19.74 -12.05
N SER A 91 21.00 20.83 -11.36
CA SER A 91 21.07 20.84 -9.89
C SER A 91 19.71 20.52 -9.26
N VAL A 92 18.64 21.19 -9.70
CA VAL A 92 17.27 20.93 -9.22
C VAL A 92 16.85 19.49 -9.51
N LEU A 93 17.14 18.97 -10.71
CA LEU A 93 16.82 17.59 -11.09
C LEU A 93 17.56 16.59 -10.20
N ILE A 94 18.87 16.78 -9.98
CA ILE A 94 19.68 15.92 -9.12
C ILE A 94 19.16 15.96 -7.67
N VAL A 95 18.90 17.14 -7.12
CA VAL A 95 18.36 17.28 -5.75
C VAL A 95 17.01 16.58 -5.64
N THR A 96 16.13 16.76 -6.62
CA THR A 96 14.81 16.11 -6.67
C THR A 96 14.94 14.58 -6.76
N ALA A 97 15.82 14.08 -7.62
CA ALA A 97 16.07 12.65 -7.76
C ALA A 97 16.62 12.04 -6.47
N VAL A 98 17.57 12.72 -5.81
CA VAL A 98 18.12 12.29 -4.51
C VAL A 98 17.03 12.25 -3.44
N LEU A 99 16.15 13.26 -3.38
CA LEU A 99 15.03 13.28 -2.44
C LEU A 99 14.05 12.12 -2.69
N ILE A 100 13.69 11.85 -3.95
CA ILE A 100 12.82 10.72 -4.30
C ILE A 100 13.45 9.39 -3.89
N LEU A 101 14.73 9.17 -4.24
CA LEU A 101 15.45 7.96 -3.88
C LEU A 101 15.56 7.79 -2.36
N PHE A 102 15.80 8.87 -1.64
CA PHE A 102 15.83 8.89 -0.18
C PHE A 102 14.48 8.52 0.43
N ILE A 103 13.38 9.05 -0.10
CA ILE A 103 12.02 8.73 0.35
C ILE A 103 11.69 7.25 0.06
N VAL A 104 12.02 6.73 -1.12
CA VAL A 104 11.82 5.31 -1.47
C VAL A 104 12.62 4.41 -0.54
N TRP A 105 13.89 4.76 -0.30
CA TRP A 105 14.74 4.05 0.65
C TRP A 105 14.11 4.01 2.05
N LEU A 106 13.71 5.17 2.56
CA LEU A 106 13.12 5.30 3.88
C LEU A 106 11.79 4.54 4.01
N ALA A 107 10.96 4.55 2.96
CA ALA A 107 9.66 3.86 2.92
C ALA A 107 9.80 2.34 2.99
N VAL A 108 10.71 1.76 2.20
CA VAL A 108 10.94 0.31 2.17
C VAL A 108 11.65 -0.15 3.44
N SER A 109 12.68 0.58 3.90
CA SER A 109 13.36 0.24 5.15
C SER A 109 12.43 0.36 6.36
N SER A 110 11.50 1.30 6.36
CA SER A 110 10.47 1.42 7.41
C SER A 110 9.51 0.24 7.43
N GLN A 111 9.11 -0.29 6.28
CA GLN A 111 8.27 -1.49 6.20
C GLN A 111 8.97 -2.71 6.82
N ALA A 112 10.23 -2.94 6.47
CA ALA A 112 11.02 -4.02 7.05
C ALA A 112 11.24 -3.82 8.57
N SER A 113 11.53 -2.58 8.98
CA SER A 113 11.71 -2.23 10.39
C SER A 113 10.47 -2.50 11.25
N LEU A 114 9.28 -2.19 10.73
CA LEU A 114 8.01 -2.48 11.42
C LEU A 114 7.81 -3.97 11.62
N VAL A 115 8.07 -4.78 10.58
CA VAL A 115 7.91 -6.23 10.65
C VAL A 115 8.81 -6.83 11.73
N ASP A 116 10.10 -6.46 11.75
CA ASP A 116 11.05 -6.91 12.79
C ASP A 116 10.67 -6.40 14.20
N SER A 117 10.37 -5.11 14.34
CA SER A 117 9.99 -4.51 15.62
C SER A 117 8.75 -5.16 16.21
N VAL A 118 7.77 -5.50 15.37
CA VAL A 118 6.56 -6.21 15.80
C VAL A 118 6.91 -7.60 16.32
N LYS A 119 7.75 -8.39 15.64
CA LYS A 119 8.19 -9.72 16.14
C LYS A 119 8.85 -9.59 17.52
N LYS A 120 9.74 -8.61 17.71
CA LYS A 120 10.41 -8.35 19.00
C LYS A 120 9.41 -8.02 20.12
N ILE A 121 8.44 -7.14 19.85
CA ILE A 121 7.41 -6.75 20.83
C ILE A 121 6.50 -7.94 21.18
N LEU A 122 6.15 -8.76 20.19
CA LEU A 122 5.31 -9.94 20.39
C LEU A 122 6.00 -11.01 21.25
N ASN A 123 7.29 -11.26 21.02
CA ASN A 123 8.07 -12.24 21.77
C ASN A 123 8.34 -11.80 23.22
N LEU A 124 8.51 -10.51 23.49
CA LEU A 124 8.90 -9.99 24.80
C LEU A 124 7.73 -9.69 25.77
N LYS A 125 6.51 -10.21 25.49
CA LYS A 125 5.32 -10.19 26.36
C LYS A 125 5.26 -9.01 27.35
N LYS A 126 5.03 -7.79 26.83
CA LYS A 126 4.63 -6.55 27.54
C LYS A 126 5.72 -5.61 28.08
N LYS A 127 7.03 -5.86 27.94
CA LYS A 127 8.02 -4.80 28.25
C LYS A 127 8.09 -3.79 27.10
N ILE A 128 7.92 -2.51 27.43
CA ILE A 128 8.20 -1.40 26.50
C ILE A 128 9.73 -1.39 26.34
N LEU A 129 10.22 -1.97 25.25
CA LEU A 129 11.62 -1.81 24.91
C LEU A 129 11.86 -0.36 24.46
N PRO A 130 12.96 0.28 24.87
CA PRO A 130 13.44 1.50 24.23
C PRO A 130 14.05 1.13 22.87
N LEU A 131 13.25 0.61 21.94
CA LEU A 131 13.68 0.46 20.55
C LEU A 131 13.78 1.87 19.97
N SER A 132 14.99 2.28 19.62
CA SER A 132 15.24 3.56 18.98
C SER A 132 14.88 3.49 17.49
N VAL A 133 14.52 4.63 16.91
CA VAL A 133 14.36 4.78 15.46
C VAL A 133 15.65 4.36 14.73
N ARG A 134 16.81 4.60 15.35
CA ARG A 134 18.11 4.21 14.79
C ARG A 134 18.24 2.70 14.65
N ASP A 135 17.88 1.94 15.68
CA ASP A 135 17.95 0.47 15.66
C ASP A 135 16.96 -0.13 14.66
N GLY A 136 15.80 0.51 14.52
CA GLY A 136 14.83 0.12 13.51
C GLY A 136 15.35 0.34 12.08
N LEU A 137 15.99 1.48 11.82
CA LEU A 137 16.54 1.81 10.50
C LEU A 137 17.73 0.92 10.12
N THR A 138 18.60 0.54 11.06
CA THR A 138 19.73 -0.36 10.76
C THR A 138 19.24 -1.74 10.30
N VAL A 139 18.21 -2.28 10.96
CA VAL A 139 17.58 -3.54 10.53
C VAL A 139 16.85 -3.38 9.20
N GLY A 140 16.14 -2.26 9.02
CA GLY A 140 15.41 -1.95 7.78
C GLY A 140 16.32 -1.78 6.57
N HIS A 141 17.52 -1.20 6.74
CA HIS A 141 18.52 -1.05 5.69
C HIS A 141 19.02 -2.40 5.18
N ARG A 142 19.29 -3.36 6.09
CA ARG A 142 19.79 -4.69 5.73
C ARG A 142 18.86 -5.44 4.77
N HIS A 143 17.55 -5.20 4.88
CA HIS A 143 16.52 -5.86 4.08
C HIS A 143 15.96 -4.98 2.96
N PHE A 144 16.56 -3.83 2.71
CA PHE A 144 16.05 -2.87 1.72
C PHE A 144 15.87 -3.49 0.33
N TRP A 145 16.93 -4.06 -0.23
CA TRP A 145 16.92 -4.61 -1.59
C TRP A 145 15.93 -5.76 -1.78
N PRO A 146 15.91 -6.80 -0.92
CA PRO A 146 14.94 -7.87 -1.08
C PRO A 146 13.49 -7.40 -0.96
N VAL A 147 13.19 -6.51 -0.01
CA VAL A 147 11.82 -6.00 0.19
C VAL A 147 11.40 -5.07 -0.96
N LEU A 148 12.32 -4.25 -1.47
CA LEU A 148 12.09 -3.44 -2.67
C LEU A 148 11.76 -4.33 -3.87
N CYS A 149 12.57 -5.36 -4.13
CA CYS A 149 12.36 -6.29 -5.23
C CYS A 149 11.03 -7.04 -5.10
N LEU A 150 10.63 -7.44 -3.88
CA LEU A 150 9.34 -8.11 -3.65
C LEU A 150 8.17 -7.17 -3.99
N ASN A 151 8.24 -5.93 -3.51
CA ASN A 151 7.21 -4.93 -3.80
C ASN A 151 7.12 -4.59 -5.29
N ILE A 152 8.26 -4.33 -5.95
CA ILE A 152 8.30 -3.98 -7.38
C ILE A 152 7.83 -5.15 -8.24
N LEU A 153 8.37 -6.35 -8.02
CA LEU A 153 8.03 -7.52 -8.85
C LEU A 153 6.53 -7.82 -8.77
N THR A 154 5.95 -7.83 -7.56
CA THR A 154 4.54 -8.16 -7.43
C THR A 154 3.64 -7.06 -7.98
N LYS A 155 3.98 -5.78 -7.80
CA LYS A 155 3.23 -4.69 -8.45
C LYS A 155 3.29 -4.82 -9.97
N ALA A 156 4.46 -5.13 -10.53
CA ALA A 156 4.61 -5.35 -11.97
C ALA A 156 3.76 -6.54 -12.46
N ILE A 157 3.73 -7.65 -11.72
CA ILE A 157 2.88 -8.80 -12.04
C ILE A 157 1.40 -8.44 -11.94
N ILE A 158 0.97 -7.78 -10.86
CA ILE A 158 -0.44 -7.37 -10.67
C ILE A 158 -0.88 -6.42 -11.79
N VAL A 159 -0.07 -5.40 -12.11
CA VAL A 159 -0.34 -4.48 -13.22
C VAL A 159 -0.39 -5.23 -14.55
N GLY A 160 0.52 -6.17 -14.80
CA GLY A 160 0.50 -7.00 -16.00
C GLY A 160 -0.77 -7.86 -16.12
N LEU A 161 -1.20 -8.49 -15.02
CA LEU A 161 -2.44 -9.28 -14.97
C LEU A 161 -3.67 -8.40 -15.21
N LEU A 162 -3.74 -7.23 -14.58
CA LEU A 162 -4.84 -6.28 -14.78
C LEU A 162 -4.85 -5.70 -16.21
N PHE A 163 -3.68 -5.47 -16.80
CA PHE A 163 -3.58 -5.04 -18.20
C PHE A 163 -4.17 -6.08 -19.16
N ILE A 164 -3.91 -7.38 -18.91
CA ILE A 164 -4.52 -8.47 -19.68
C ILE A 164 -6.05 -8.47 -19.53
N VAL A 165 -6.58 -8.21 -18.34
CA VAL A 165 -8.03 -8.07 -18.09
C VAL A 165 -8.62 -6.88 -18.86
N CYS A 166 -7.85 -5.79 -19.01
CA CYS A 166 -8.28 -4.61 -19.74
C CYS A 166 -8.25 -4.76 -21.28
N LEU A 167 -7.51 -5.71 -21.84
CA LEU A 167 -7.37 -5.87 -23.30
C LEU A 167 -8.71 -6.11 -24.02
N PRO A 168 -9.60 -7.03 -23.58
CA PRO A 168 -10.89 -7.21 -24.25
C PRO A 168 -11.80 -5.98 -24.16
N LEU A 169 -11.72 -5.20 -23.07
CA LEU A 169 -12.46 -3.94 -22.95
C LEU A 169 -12.01 -2.95 -24.01
N LEU A 170 -10.70 -2.83 -24.22
CA LEU A 170 -10.13 -1.98 -25.25
C LEU A 170 -10.62 -2.35 -26.65
N LEU A 171 -10.58 -3.63 -26.99
CA LEU A 171 -11.08 -4.14 -28.28
C LEU A 171 -12.59 -3.95 -28.41
N MET A 172 -13.35 -4.05 -27.32
CA MET A 172 -14.80 -3.87 -27.31
C MET A 172 -15.20 -2.45 -27.71
N VAL A 173 -14.41 -1.43 -27.32
CA VAL A 173 -14.66 -0.03 -27.71
C VAL A 173 -14.44 0.18 -29.21
N ILE A 174 -13.51 -0.53 -29.83
CA ILE A 174 -13.16 -0.37 -31.25
C ILE A 174 -14.13 -1.14 -32.15
N GLN A 175 -14.44 -2.39 -31.79
CA GLN A 175 -15.13 -3.32 -32.69
C GLN A 175 -16.59 -3.56 -32.32
N GLY A 176 -16.98 -3.39 -31.05
CA GLY A 176 -18.26 -3.84 -30.53
C GLY A 176 -18.39 -5.38 -30.58
N GLY A 177 -18.88 -6.02 -29.51
CA GLY A 177 -19.12 -7.46 -29.60
C GLY A 177 -19.43 -8.17 -28.29
N THR A 178 -20.51 -8.95 -28.29
CA THR A 178 -20.96 -9.77 -27.15
C THR A 178 -19.91 -10.79 -26.71
N ILE A 179 -19.11 -11.31 -27.65
CA ILE A 179 -18.03 -12.27 -27.36
C ILE A 179 -16.95 -11.63 -26.48
N LEU A 180 -16.57 -10.37 -26.77
CA LEU A 180 -15.56 -9.64 -25.98
C LEU A 180 -16.06 -9.36 -24.57
N THR A 181 -17.36 -9.12 -24.38
CA THR A 181 -17.96 -8.98 -23.06
C THR A 181 -17.87 -10.27 -22.24
N ILE A 182 -18.15 -11.42 -22.86
CA ILE A 182 -18.04 -12.74 -22.20
C ILE A 182 -16.58 -13.01 -21.83
N VAL A 183 -15.65 -12.80 -22.77
CA VAL A 183 -14.20 -12.95 -22.52
C VAL A 183 -13.75 -12.04 -21.37
N TYR A 184 -14.17 -10.78 -21.36
CA TYR A 184 -13.87 -9.85 -20.27
C TYR A 184 -14.36 -10.37 -18.92
N ILE A 185 -15.62 -10.81 -18.81
CA ILE A 185 -16.18 -11.35 -17.57
C ILE A 185 -15.35 -12.54 -17.08
N VAL A 186 -15.00 -13.46 -17.97
CA VAL A 186 -14.19 -14.64 -17.63
C VAL A 186 -12.80 -14.23 -17.13
N LEU A 187 -12.11 -13.34 -17.84
CA LEU A 187 -10.80 -12.84 -17.41
C LEU A 187 -10.90 -12.12 -16.06
N PHE A 188 -11.90 -11.26 -15.87
CA PHE A 188 -12.09 -10.53 -14.63
C PHE A 188 -12.28 -11.48 -13.43
N VAL A 189 -13.14 -12.49 -13.57
CA VAL A 189 -13.43 -13.48 -12.53
C VAL A 189 -12.18 -14.30 -12.15
N ILE A 190 -11.26 -14.53 -13.08
CA ILE A 190 -10.04 -15.32 -12.83
C ILE A 190 -8.90 -14.43 -12.30
N PHE A 191 -8.58 -13.36 -13.01
CA PHE A 191 -7.37 -12.57 -12.78
C PHE A 191 -7.48 -11.60 -11.61
N VAL A 192 -8.68 -11.09 -11.27
CA VAL A 192 -8.83 -10.20 -10.12
C VAL A 192 -8.61 -10.94 -8.80
N PRO A 193 -9.22 -12.11 -8.54
CA PRO A 193 -8.89 -12.91 -7.36
C PRO A 193 -7.43 -13.37 -7.35
N LEU A 194 -6.83 -13.66 -8.50
CA LEU A 194 -5.43 -14.02 -8.60
C LEU A 194 -4.51 -12.86 -8.19
N ALA A 195 -4.77 -11.64 -8.69
CA ALA A 195 -4.05 -10.42 -8.32
C ALA A 195 -4.19 -10.13 -6.81
N ALA A 196 -5.40 -10.27 -6.26
CA ALA A 196 -5.65 -10.14 -4.82
C ALA A 196 -4.90 -11.23 -4.02
N GLY A 197 -4.86 -12.48 -4.51
CA GLY A 197 -4.10 -13.56 -3.87
C GLY A 197 -2.59 -13.27 -3.84
N LEU A 198 -2.04 -12.75 -4.94
CA LEU A 198 -0.64 -12.33 -5.02
C LEU A 198 -0.33 -11.19 -4.04
N SER A 199 -1.21 -10.18 -3.92
CA SER A 199 -1.00 -9.07 -3.00
C SER A 199 -0.99 -9.52 -1.53
N LEU A 200 -1.77 -10.55 -1.17
CA LEU A 200 -1.72 -11.17 0.16
C LEU A 200 -0.48 -12.03 0.36
N MET A 201 -0.10 -12.82 -0.64
CA MET A 201 1.06 -13.71 -0.59
C MET A 201 2.37 -12.93 -0.35
N VAL A 202 2.54 -11.75 -0.93
CA VAL A 202 3.73 -10.91 -0.73
C VAL A 202 3.91 -10.47 0.72
N LYS A 203 2.81 -10.24 1.45
CA LYS A 203 2.91 -9.88 2.87
C LYS A 203 3.61 -10.97 3.67
N TYR A 204 3.36 -12.24 3.33
CA TYR A 204 4.07 -13.38 3.90
C TYR A 204 5.50 -13.53 3.37
N ALA A 205 5.73 -13.28 2.08
CA ALA A 205 7.08 -13.31 1.52
C ALA A 205 7.99 -12.26 2.19
N ILE A 206 7.50 -11.04 2.42
CA ILE A 206 8.21 -9.99 3.16
C ILE A 206 8.47 -10.42 4.60
N ALA A 207 7.49 -11.06 5.26
CA ALA A 207 7.70 -11.56 6.61
C ALA A 207 8.78 -12.66 6.68
N TYR A 208 8.77 -13.64 5.77
CA TYR A 208 9.84 -14.64 5.67
C TYR A 208 11.21 -14.02 5.37
N GLN A 209 11.25 -13.02 4.49
CA GLN A 209 12.48 -12.34 4.10
C GLN A 209 13.10 -11.56 5.26
N VAL A 210 12.28 -10.88 6.06
CA VAL A 210 12.73 -9.98 7.13
C VAL A 210 12.95 -10.72 8.46
N LEU A 211 12.11 -11.73 8.76
CA LEU A 211 12.12 -12.38 10.07
C LEU A 211 12.98 -13.63 10.13
N ASP A 212 13.17 -14.30 9.00
CA ASP A 212 13.86 -15.59 8.90
C ASP A 212 15.05 -15.55 7.90
N ASP A 213 15.44 -14.36 7.41
CA ASP A 213 16.59 -14.12 6.52
C ASP A 213 16.62 -15.01 5.25
N TYR A 214 15.46 -15.45 4.75
CA TYR A 214 15.41 -16.28 3.53
C TYR A 214 15.86 -15.51 2.29
N SER A 215 16.32 -16.23 1.25
CA SER A 215 16.60 -15.60 -0.05
C SER A 215 15.31 -15.17 -0.76
N PHE A 216 15.41 -14.22 -1.68
CA PHE A 216 14.26 -13.66 -2.41
C PHE A 216 13.31 -14.74 -2.98
N VAL A 217 13.87 -15.74 -3.68
CA VAL A 217 13.10 -16.82 -4.30
C VAL A 217 12.50 -17.75 -3.24
N ALA A 218 13.28 -18.10 -2.21
CA ALA A 218 12.80 -18.95 -1.12
C ALA A 218 11.67 -18.28 -0.33
N SER A 219 11.74 -16.96 -0.12
CA SER A 219 10.70 -16.15 0.51
C SER A 219 9.41 -16.16 -0.29
N LEU A 220 9.48 -16.05 -1.63
CA LEU A 220 8.31 -16.20 -2.50
C LEU A 220 7.74 -17.63 -2.43
N GLU A 221 8.57 -18.65 -2.56
CA GLU A 221 8.10 -20.04 -2.52
C GLU A 221 7.41 -20.37 -1.20
N LYS A 222 8.01 -20.00 -0.06
CA LYS A 222 7.43 -20.21 1.27
C LYS A 222 6.19 -19.35 1.50
N GLY A 223 6.21 -18.10 1.05
CA GLY A 223 5.04 -17.22 1.10
C GLY A 223 3.86 -17.82 0.33
N TRP A 224 4.10 -18.39 -0.86
CA TRP A 224 3.08 -19.08 -1.65
C TRP A 224 2.56 -20.34 -0.97
N LYS A 225 3.45 -21.19 -0.43
CA LYS A 225 3.06 -22.40 0.31
C LYS A 225 2.21 -22.05 1.53
N LEU A 226 2.59 -21.03 2.30
CA LEU A 226 1.85 -20.58 3.48
C LEU A 226 0.48 -20.00 3.08
N PHE A 227 0.44 -19.16 2.05
CA PHE A 227 -0.81 -18.59 1.52
C PHE A 227 -1.75 -19.69 1.03
N LYS A 228 -1.30 -20.63 0.20
CA LYS A 228 -2.14 -21.72 -0.33
C LYS A 228 -2.73 -22.58 0.78
N LYS A 229 -1.96 -22.84 1.84
CA LYS A 229 -2.39 -23.62 3.01
C LYS A 229 -3.44 -22.89 3.85
N HIS A 230 -3.35 -21.56 3.99
CA HIS A 230 -4.21 -20.75 4.86
C HIS A 230 -4.90 -19.59 4.12
N TRP A 231 -5.30 -19.81 2.87
CA TRP A 231 -5.82 -18.75 1.99
C TRP A 231 -7.09 -18.14 2.56
N LEU A 232 -7.97 -18.96 3.16
CA LEU A 232 -9.22 -18.52 3.75
C LEU A 232 -8.99 -17.64 4.99
N VAL A 233 -8.04 -18.00 5.86
CA VAL A 233 -7.65 -17.18 7.02
C VAL A 233 -7.08 -15.84 6.57
N SER A 234 -6.27 -15.87 5.52
CA SER A 234 -5.66 -14.68 4.92
C SER A 234 -6.74 -13.75 4.36
N LEU A 235 -7.73 -14.29 3.65
CA LEU A 235 -8.85 -13.54 3.10
C LEU A 235 -9.75 -12.98 4.19
N GLU A 236 -10.12 -13.78 5.20
CA GLU A 236 -10.88 -13.30 6.37
C GLU A 236 -10.18 -12.12 7.05
N THR A 237 -8.86 -12.23 7.27
CA THR A 237 -8.06 -11.15 7.87
C THR A 237 -8.02 -9.92 6.97
N ALA A 238 -7.85 -10.11 5.65
CA ALA A 238 -7.85 -9.03 4.69
C ALA A 238 -9.18 -8.25 4.69
N VAL A 239 -10.31 -8.96 4.70
CA VAL A 239 -11.66 -8.36 4.78
C VAL A 239 -11.84 -7.59 6.09
N ILE A 240 -11.43 -8.16 7.23
CA ILE A 240 -11.54 -7.46 8.51
C ILE A 240 -10.69 -6.19 8.53
N LEU A 241 -9.43 -6.25 8.07
CA LEU A 241 -8.56 -5.07 8.01
C LEU A 241 -9.08 -4.03 7.01
N PHE A 242 -9.64 -4.48 5.88
CA PHE A 242 -10.31 -3.59 4.92
C PHE A 242 -11.49 -2.86 5.57
N LEU A 243 -12.36 -3.56 6.30
CA LEU A 243 -13.49 -2.94 7.01
C LEU A 243 -13.01 -1.93 8.06
N VAL A 244 -11.96 -2.25 8.82
CA VAL A 244 -11.37 -1.32 9.79
C VAL A 244 -10.85 -0.07 9.09
N ASN A 245 -10.11 -0.22 7.99
CA ASN A 245 -9.61 0.92 7.21
C ASN A 245 -10.72 1.76 6.62
N PHE A 246 -11.76 1.13 6.08
CA PHE A 246 -12.91 1.80 5.51
C PHE A 246 -13.64 2.63 6.59
N LEU A 247 -13.89 2.05 7.76
CA LEU A 247 -14.55 2.75 8.87
C LEU A 247 -13.72 3.92 9.40
N VAL A 248 -12.40 3.73 9.57
CA VAL A 248 -11.51 4.82 10.02
C VAL A 248 -11.38 5.91 8.96
N GLY A 249 -11.30 5.54 7.68
CA GLY A 249 -11.30 6.47 6.56
C GLY A 249 -12.60 7.28 6.46
N LEU A 250 -13.76 6.63 6.65
CA LEU A 250 -15.06 7.30 6.71
C LEU A 250 -15.14 8.26 7.90
N ALA A 251 -14.71 7.81 9.09
CA ALA A 251 -14.67 8.66 10.27
C ALA A 251 -13.75 9.88 10.08
N LEU A 252 -12.59 9.69 9.44
CA LEU A 252 -11.67 10.77 9.10
C LEU A 252 -12.30 11.75 8.10
N LEU A 253 -12.95 11.25 7.05
CA LEU A 253 -13.66 12.08 6.08
C LEU A 253 -14.76 12.91 6.76
N LEU A 254 -15.57 12.28 7.61
CA LEU A 254 -16.60 12.98 8.39
C LEU A 254 -15.98 14.03 9.32
N LEU A 255 -14.87 13.72 9.99
CA LEU A 255 -14.20 14.66 10.87
C LEU A 255 -13.65 15.87 10.08
N ILE A 256 -13.01 15.66 8.93
CA ILE A 256 -12.55 16.75 8.06
C ILE A 256 -13.76 17.54 7.53
N GLY A 257 -14.80 16.86 7.05
CA GLY A 257 -15.98 17.48 6.44
C GLY A 257 -16.84 18.27 7.43
N VAL A 258 -16.94 17.82 8.69
CA VAL A 258 -17.73 18.50 9.72
C VAL A 258 -16.94 19.62 10.38
N PHE A 259 -15.65 19.42 10.67
CA PHE A 259 -14.88 20.38 11.48
C PHE A 259 -13.97 21.28 10.64
N LEU A 260 -13.25 20.76 9.66
CA LEU A 260 -12.24 21.52 8.92
C LEU A 260 -12.81 22.19 7.67
N LEU A 261 -13.77 21.57 6.98
CA LEU A 261 -14.36 22.11 5.76
C LEU A 261 -15.12 23.42 5.99
N PRO A 262 -15.94 23.59 7.06
CA PRO A 262 -16.56 24.88 7.34
C PRO A 262 -15.53 25.98 7.61
N LEU A 263 -14.46 25.66 8.34
CA LEU A 263 -13.38 26.61 8.59
C LEU A 263 -12.65 26.98 7.30
N LEU A 264 -12.39 26.01 6.42
CA LEU A 264 -11.81 26.26 5.10
C LEU A 264 -12.69 27.20 4.27
N LEU A 265 -14.01 26.93 4.23
CA LEU A 265 -14.98 27.76 3.51
C LEU A 265 -15.05 29.18 4.09
N LEU A 266 -15.09 29.34 5.42
CA LEU A 266 -15.03 30.65 6.06
C LEU A 266 -13.74 31.39 5.68
N GLY A 267 -12.61 30.69 5.66
CA GLY A 267 -11.32 31.27 5.26
C GLY A 267 -11.33 31.80 3.84
N ILE A 268 -11.96 31.08 2.92
CA ILE A 268 -12.10 31.51 1.51
C ILE A 268 -13.10 32.66 1.39
N LEU A 269 -14.28 32.54 2.01
CA LEU A 269 -15.37 33.52 1.93
C LEU A 269 -14.99 34.89 2.49
N PHE A 270 -14.20 34.93 3.56
CA PHE A 270 -13.73 36.15 4.20
C PHE A 270 -12.31 36.54 3.78
N GLU A 271 -11.74 35.89 2.77
CA GLU A 271 -10.38 36.12 2.26
C GLU A 271 -9.28 36.04 3.34
N LEU A 272 -9.51 35.24 4.38
CA LEU A 272 -8.59 35.00 5.48
C LEU A 272 -7.56 33.94 5.09
N GLY A 273 -6.58 34.31 4.26
CA GLY A 273 -5.55 33.40 3.76
C GLY A 273 -4.83 32.60 4.87
N GLY A 274 -4.58 33.22 6.03
CA GLY A 274 -3.99 32.54 7.18
C GLY A 274 -4.85 31.40 7.73
N LEU A 275 -6.17 31.55 7.76
CA LEU A 275 -7.11 30.50 8.19
C LEU A 275 -7.14 29.34 7.18
N VAL A 276 -7.08 29.64 5.87
CA VAL A 276 -7.01 28.62 4.81
C VAL A 276 -5.73 27.79 4.95
N ILE A 277 -4.58 28.43 5.11
CA ILE A 277 -3.31 27.73 5.30
C ILE A 277 -3.33 26.86 6.56
N LEU A 278 -3.83 27.40 7.68
CA LEU A 278 -3.91 26.67 8.94
C LEU A 278 -4.83 25.45 8.84
N THR A 279 -5.99 25.59 8.21
CA THR A 279 -6.97 24.49 8.05
C THR A 279 -6.44 23.40 7.12
N MET A 280 -5.80 23.76 6.00
CA MET A 280 -5.12 22.80 5.12
C MET A 280 -3.99 22.07 5.86
N PHE A 281 -3.16 22.80 6.61
CA PHE A 281 -2.09 22.21 7.41
C PHE A 281 -2.64 21.22 8.44
N LEU A 282 -3.68 21.59 9.19
CA LEU A 282 -4.33 20.70 10.16
C LEU A 282 -4.91 19.45 9.49
N ALA A 283 -5.53 19.58 8.31
CA ALA A 283 -6.04 18.44 7.56
C ALA A 283 -4.91 17.47 7.16
N ILE A 284 -3.80 18.01 6.63
CA ILE A 284 -2.63 17.20 6.24
C ILE A 284 -2.03 16.49 7.45
N VAL A 285 -1.82 17.20 8.56
CA VAL A 285 -1.28 16.63 9.80
C VAL A 285 -2.16 15.49 10.29
N LEU A 286 -3.48 15.68 10.30
CA LEU A 286 -4.44 14.67 10.73
C LEU A 286 -4.42 13.42 9.83
N ILE A 287 -4.39 13.61 8.50
CA ILE A 287 -4.28 12.52 7.52
C ILE A 287 -2.99 11.73 7.75
N ILE A 288 -1.87 12.42 7.95
CA ILE A 288 -0.57 11.79 8.19
C ILE A 288 -0.58 10.97 9.48
N PHE A 289 -1.10 11.52 10.58
CA PHE A 289 -1.16 10.82 11.86
C PHE A 289 -2.03 9.55 11.80
N ILE A 290 -3.23 9.66 11.21
CA ILE A 290 -4.15 8.51 11.13
C ILE A 290 -3.64 7.47 10.12
N GLY A 291 -3.11 7.92 8.98
CA GLY A 291 -2.52 7.04 7.98
C GLY A 291 -1.35 6.24 8.55
N SER A 292 -0.44 6.93 9.25
CA SER A 292 0.68 6.30 9.95
C SER A 292 0.23 5.24 10.96
N PHE A 293 -0.73 5.60 11.83
CA PHE A 293 -1.29 4.68 12.82
C PHE A 293 -1.93 3.44 12.17
N LEU A 294 -2.72 3.64 11.12
CA LEU A 294 -3.37 2.55 10.38
C LEU A 294 -2.36 1.62 9.73
N THR A 295 -1.30 2.16 9.13
CA THR A 295 -0.23 1.34 8.53
C THR A 295 0.51 0.54 9.59
N THR A 296 0.86 1.13 10.74
CA THR A 296 1.46 0.40 11.86
C THR A 296 0.52 -0.72 12.34
N PHE A 297 -0.77 -0.44 12.49
CA PHE A 297 -1.78 -1.42 12.89
C PHE A 297 -1.89 -2.59 11.89
N GLN A 298 -1.97 -2.30 10.60
CA GLN A 298 -2.08 -3.31 9.55
C GLN A 298 -0.84 -4.19 9.48
N ILE A 299 0.36 -3.61 9.45
CA ILE A 299 1.60 -4.38 9.41
C ILE A 299 1.71 -5.23 10.67
N SER A 300 1.37 -4.68 11.84
CA SER A 300 1.34 -5.44 13.09
C SER A 300 0.35 -6.62 13.06
N ALA A 301 -0.79 -6.45 12.40
CA ALA A 301 -1.78 -7.52 12.24
C ALA A 301 -1.29 -8.62 11.28
N TRP A 302 -0.71 -8.24 10.14
CA TRP A 302 -0.15 -9.20 9.19
C TRP A 302 1.06 -9.96 9.74
N THR A 303 1.97 -9.27 10.43
CA THR A 303 3.11 -9.91 11.10
C THR A 303 2.65 -10.83 12.23
N GLY A 304 1.69 -10.41 13.04
CA GLY A 304 1.10 -11.25 14.08
C GLY A 304 0.39 -12.49 13.52
N LEU A 305 -0.31 -12.34 12.39
CA LEU A 305 -0.94 -13.46 11.68
C LEU A 305 0.12 -14.41 11.14
N PHE A 306 1.16 -13.88 10.48
CA PHE A 306 2.27 -14.66 9.95
C PHE A 306 2.90 -15.53 11.03
N LEU A 307 3.30 -14.94 12.17
CA LEU A 307 3.92 -15.68 13.27
C LEU A 307 3.02 -16.80 13.79
N GLN A 308 1.72 -16.54 13.91
CA GLN A 308 0.76 -17.55 14.36
C GLN A 308 0.60 -18.68 13.33
N LEU A 309 0.57 -18.37 12.03
CA LEU A 309 0.45 -19.37 10.96
C LEU A 309 1.75 -20.16 10.74
N SER A 310 2.91 -19.53 10.95
CA SER A 310 4.22 -20.17 10.79
C SER A 310 4.57 -21.08 11.96
N GLU A 311 4.21 -20.69 13.19
CA GLU A 311 4.50 -21.46 14.41
C GLU A 311 3.40 -22.48 14.74
N THR A 312 2.14 -22.27 14.31
CA THR A 312 1.02 -23.16 14.64
C THR A 312 0.09 -23.45 13.45
N ASN A 313 -0.43 -24.69 13.34
CA ASN A 313 -1.48 -25.08 12.38
C ASN A 313 -2.83 -24.46 12.77
N VAL A 314 -3.02 -23.17 12.52
CA VAL A 314 -4.27 -22.46 12.83
C VAL A 314 -5.31 -22.71 11.73
N LEU A 315 -6.47 -23.26 12.13
CA LEU A 315 -7.64 -23.46 11.26
C LEU A 315 -8.54 -22.21 11.22
N ALA A 316 -9.12 -21.92 10.05
CA ALA A 316 -9.99 -20.76 9.80
C ALA A 316 -11.31 -20.83 10.59
N LYS A 317 -11.96 -19.68 10.83
CA LYS A 317 -13.23 -19.66 11.58
C LYS A 317 -14.36 -20.27 10.75
N LEU A 318 -14.39 -20.04 9.44
CA LEU A 318 -15.33 -20.70 8.53
C LEU A 318 -15.09 -22.22 8.48
N GLU A 319 -13.84 -22.66 8.41
CA GLU A 319 -13.50 -24.09 8.44
C GLU A 319 -13.94 -24.78 9.75
N ARG A 320 -13.84 -24.09 10.90
CA ARG A 320 -14.39 -24.58 12.17
C ARG A 320 -15.92 -24.66 12.18
N LEU A 321 -16.60 -23.79 11.45
CA LEU A 321 -18.07 -23.78 11.38
C LEU A 321 -18.58 -24.93 10.51
N PHE A 322 -17.92 -25.20 9.38
CA PHE A 322 -18.25 -26.30 8.49
C PHE A 322 -17.90 -27.66 9.09
N ARG A 323 -16.79 -27.78 9.83
CA ARG A 323 -16.41 -29.03 10.51
C ARG A 323 -17.25 -29.34 11.76
N ARG A 324 -18.03 -28.38 12.28
CA ARG A 324 -19.01 -28.62 13.36
C ARG A 324 -20.38 -29.08 12.86
N ARG A 325 -20.59 -29.11 11.54
CA ARG A 325 -21.84 -29.56 10.91
C ARG A 325 -21.72 -30.91 10.18
N GLN A 326 -20.56 -31.56 10.27
CA GLN A 326 -20.37 -33.00 10.00
C GLN A 326 -20.20 -33.72 11.33
#